data_AF-A0A5J4L5Q6-F1
#
_entry.id   AF-A0A5J4L5Q6-F1
#
_cell.length_a   1.000
_cell.length_b   1.000
_cell.length_c   1.000
_cell.angle_alpha   90.00
_cell.angle_beta   90.00
_cell.angle_gamma   90.00
#
_symmetry.space_group_name_H-M   'P 1'
#
loop_
_entity.id
_entity.type
_entity.pdbx_description
1 polymer ?
#
loop_
_entity_poly.entity_id
_entity_poly.type
_entity_poly.pdbx_seq_one_letter_code
_entity_poly.pdbx_strand_id
1 'polypeptide(L)' 'MATAIFDTLAHAKKLREAGFSERQAEIQAEALAEIVTDHLVTKGDLQRELKDLECRLIIKLGAMMATSIVIVATLVKLP' A
#
# COMPACT_ATOMS: atom_id res chain seq x y z
N MET A 1 7.49 -11.88 -10.97
CA MET A 1 6.83 -11.50 -12.24
C MET A 1 5.87 -10.38 -11.92
N ALA A 2 6.22 -9.15 -12.26
CA ALA A 2 5.25 -8.06 -12.25
C ALA A 2 4.28 -8.37 -13.40
N THR A 3 3.07 -8.82 -13.09
CA THR A 3 1.97 -8.65 -14.04
C THR A 3 1.91 -7.15 -14.28
N ALA A 4 2.27 -6.69 -15.49
CA ALA A 4 2.13 -5.28 -15.82
C ALA A 4 0.68 -4.90 -15.53
N ILE A 5 0.47 -4.01 -14.55
CA ILE A 5 -0.87 -3.72 -14.00
C ILE A 5 -1.79 -3.17 -15.10
N PHE A 6 -1.19 -2.56 -16.11
CA PHE A 6 -1.81 -2.19 -17.37
C PHE A 6 -0.90 -2.61 -18.53
N ASP A 7 -1.44 -3.36 -19.50
CA ASP A 7 -0.71 -3.77 -20.71
C ASP A 7 -0.92 -2.73 -21.82
N THR A 8 -0.02 -1.75 -21.85
CA THR A 8 -0.02 -0.64 -22.81
C THR A 8 -0.02 -1.15 -24.26
N LEU A 9 0.71 -2.23 -24.56
CA LEU A 9 0.82 -2.78 -25.91
C LEU A 9 -0.49 -3.45 -26.34
N ALA A 10 -1.07 -4.28 -25.48
CA ALA A 10 -2.36 -4.90 -25.75
C ALA A 10 -3.48 -3.85 -25.91
N HIS A 11 -3.43 -2.77 -25.12
CA HIS A 11 -4.39 -1.67 -25.24
C HIS A 11 -4.24 -0.91 -26.56
N ALA A 12 -3.02 -0.53 -26.94
CA ALA A 12 -2.76 0.14 -28.21
C ALA A 12 -3.19 -0.72 -29.42
N LYS A 13 -2.97 -2.05 -29.37
CA LYS A 13 -3.45 -2.98 -30.40
C LYS A 13 -4.98 -2.94 -30.54
N LYS A 14 -5.71 -2.99 -29.44
CA LYS A 14 -7.19 -2.88 -29.45
C LYS A 14 -7.68 -1.56 -30.03
N LEU A 15 -7.01 -0.45 -29.71
CA LEU A 15 -7.36 0.86 -30.27
C LEU A 15 -7.13 0.91 -31.79
N ARG A 16 -6.02 0.32 -32.27
CA ARG A 16 -5.76 0.20 -33.71
C ARG A 16 -6.80 -0.67 -34.43
N GLU A 17 -7.18 -1.80 -33.83
CA GLU A 17 -8.25 -2.66 -34.34
C GLU A 17 -9.61 -1.94 -34.39
N ALA A 18 -9.83 -0.99 -33.48
CA ALA A 18 -11.00 -0.10 -33.47
C ALA A 18 -10.90 1.08 -34.44
N GLY A 19 -9.82 1.18 -35.25
CA GLY A 19 -9.66 2.20 -36.29
C GLY A 19 -8.88 3.45 -35.87
N PHE A 20 -8.28 3.48 -34.68
CA PHE A 20 -7.38 4.56 -34.30
C PHE A 20 -6.05 4.46 -35.07
N SER A 21 -5.46 5.61 -35.40
CA SER A 21 -4.08 5.62 -35.92
C SER A 21 -3.11 5.09 -34.86
N GLU A 22 -1.97 4.55 -35.31
CA GLU A 22 -0.91 4.06 -34.42
C GLU A 22 -0.49 5.12 -33.39
N ARG A 23 -0.25 6.34 -33.84
CA ARG A 23 0.09 7.49 -32.99
C ARG A 23 -0.98 7.75 -31.91
N GLN A 24 -2.27 7.71 -32.26
CA GLN A 24 -3.35 7.94 -31.30
C GLN A 24 -3.49 6.78 -30.30
N ALA A 25 -3.30 5.55 -30.77
CA ALA A 25 -3.40 4.36 -29.95
C ALA A 25 -2.28 4.31 -28.90
N GLU A 26 -1.05 4.66 -29.30
CA GLU A 26 0.11 4.75 -28.41
C GLU A 26 -0.08 5.85 -27.36
N ILE A 27 -0.43 7.08 -27.78
CA ILE A 27 -0.63 8.21 -26.87
C ILE A 27 -1.73 7.90 -25.83
N GLN A 28 -2.85 7.31 -26.25
CA GLN A 28 -3.90 6.94 -25.31
C GLN A 28 -3.46 5.85 -24.34
N ALA A 29 -2.78 4.82 -24.83
CA ALA A 29 -2.33 3.73 -23.98
C ALA A 29 -1.31 4.23 -22.94
N GLU A 30 -0.40 5.13 -23.33
CA GLU A 30 0.56 5.77 -22.41
C GLU A 30 -0.14 6.65 -21.38
N ALA A 31 -1.04 7.54 -21.81
CA ALA A 31 -1.77 8.42 -20.90
C ALA A 31 -2.63 7.63 -19.89
N LEU A 32 -3.27 6.54 -20.33
CA LEU A 32 -4.02 5.66 -19.44
C LEU A 32 -3.10 4.88 -18.49
N ALA A 33 -1.93 4.42 -18.96
CA ALA A 33 -0.96 3.75 -18.10
C ALA A 33 -0.47 4.68 -16.99
N GLU A 34 -0.21 5.95 -17.31
CA GLU A 34 0.18 6.97 -16.32
C GLU A 34 -0.90 7.15 -15.25
N ILE A 35 -2.16 7.37 -15.65
CA ILE A 35 -3.29 7.54 -14.72
C ILE A 35 -3.51 6.31 -13.85
N VAL A 36 -3.46 5.11 -14.44
CA VAL A 36 -3.70 3.86 -13.71
C VAL A 36 -2.56 3.58 -12.72
N THR A 37 -1.34 4.02 -13.02
CA THR A 37 -0.16 3.71 -12.19
C THR A 37 0.08 4.73 -11.07
N ASP A 38 -0.37 5.98 -11.23
CA ASP A 38 -0.05 7.10 -10.32
C ASP A 38 -0.55 6.93 -8.86
N HIS A 39 -1.57 6.10 -8.63
CA HIS A 39 -2.21 5.95 -7.30
C HIS A 39 -2.27 4.51 -6.78
N LEU A 40 -1.43 3.61 -7.29
CA LEU A 40 -1.44 2.22 -6.85
C LEU A 40 -0.62 2.02 -5.60
N VAL A 41 -1.31 1.69 -4.51
CA VAL A 41 -0.67 1.17 -3.30
C VAL A 41 -0.01 -0.16 -3.63
N THR A 42 1.30 -0.26 -3.43
CA THR A 42 2.02 -1.52 -3.66
C THR A 42 1.86 -2.45 -2.45
N LYS A 43 2.12 -3.75 -2.67
CA LYS A 43 2.21 -4.70 -1.55
C LYS A 43 3.28 -4.29 -0.53
N GLY A 44 4.36 -3.65 -0.99
CA GLY A 44 5.43 -3.15 -0.13
C GLY A 44 4.95 -2.01 0.77
N ASP A 45 4.16 -1.08 0.24
CA ASP A 45 3.58 0.03 1.01
C ASP A 45 2.67 -0.50 2.11
N LEU A 46 1.79 -1.45 1.77
CA LEU A 46 0.89 -2.06 2.75
C LEU A 46 1.66 -2.85 3.83
N GLN A 47 2.68 -3.62 3.44
CA GLN A 47 3.54 -4.34 4.39
C GLN A 47 4.28 -3.38 5.33
N ARG A 48 4.67 -2.20 4.84
CA ARG A 48 5.33 -1.18 5.66
C ARG A 48 4.36 -0.60 6.69
N GLU A 49 3.16 -0.22 6.29
CA GLU A 49 2.15 0.30 7.22
C GLU A 49 1.71 -0.73 8.26
N LEU A 50 1.56 -1.99 7.86
CA LEU A 50 1.24 -3.07 8.80
C LEU A 50 2.33 -3.26 9.86
N LYS A 51 3.61 -3.19 9.48
CA LYS A 51 4.73 -3.26 10.42
C LYS A 51 4.78 -2.06 11.37
N ASP A 52 4.50 -0.86 10.86
CA ASP A 52 4.42 0.34 11.70
C ASP A 52 3.29 0.20 12.74
N LEU A 53 2.12 -0.27 12.30
CA LEU A 53 0.98 -0.50 13.19
C LEU A 53 1.28 -1.57 14.24
N GLU A 54 1.90 -2.68 13.84
CA GLU A 54 2.33 -3.75 14.76
C GLU A 54 3.30 -3.20 15.82
N CYS A 55 4.32 -2.44 15.40
CA CYS A 55 5.29 -1.84 16.31
C CYS A 55 4.61 -0.89 17.32
N ARG A 56 3.74 -0.01 16.83
CA ARG A 56 2.97 0.92 17.69
C ARG A 56 2.08 0.16 18.67
N LEU A 57 1.48 -0.95 18.24
CA LEU A 57 0.63 -1.78 19.08
C LEU A 57 1.48 -2.45 20.18
N ILE A 58 2.61 -3.07 19.83
CA ILE A 58 3.56 -3.67 20.78
C ILE A 58 4.01 -2.63 21.83
N ILE A 59 4.42 -1.43 21.41
CA ILE A 59 4.86 -0.37 22.32
C ILE A 59 3.72 0.05 23.27
N LYS A 60 2.52 0.29 22.74
CA LYS A 60 1.37 0.69 23.56
C LYS A 60 0.97 -0.39 24.57
N LEU A 61 0.92 -1.66 24.14
CA LEU A 61 0.60 -2.77 25.05
C LEU A 61 1.68 -2.92 26.13
N GLY A 62 2.96 -2.88 25.75
CA GLY A 62 4.07 -2.94 26.70
C GLY A 62 3.99 -1.83 27.75
N ALA A 63 3.69 -0.60 27.33
CA ALA A 63 3.50 0.54 28.24
C ALA A 63 2.31 0.34 29.20
N MET A 64 1.17 -0.13 28.70
CA MET A 64 -0.01 -0.43 29.53
C MET A 64 0.28 -1.51 30.57
N MET A 65 0.98 -2.58 30.17
CA MET A 65 1.39 -3.65 31.07
C MET A 65 2.36 -3.16 32.14
N ALA A 66 3.41 -2.42 31.76
CA ALA A 66 4.34 -1.83 32.71
C ALA A 66 3.65 -0.90 33.71
N THR A 67 2.73 -0.05 33.22
CA THR A 67 1.94 0.85 34.06
C THR A 67 1.10 0.07 35.06
N SER A 68 0.41 -0.99 34.61
CA SER A 68 -0.41 -1.84 35.47
C SER A 68 0.43 -2.53 36.55
N ILE A 69 1.62 -3.03 36.19
CA ILE A 69 2.55 -3.66 37.15
C ILE A 69 3.02 -2.64 38.20
N VAL A 70 3.37 -1.42 37.79
CA VAL A 70 3.76 -0.35 38.72
C VAL A 70 2.63 -0.05 39.70
N ILE A 71 1.40 0.11 39.21
CA ILE A 71 0.22 0.38 40.05
C ILE A 71 0.05 -0.75 41.09
N VAL A 72 0.03 -2.01 40.66
CA VAL A 72 -0.14 -3.14 41.58
C VAL A 72 1.00 -3.21 42.60
N ALA A 73 2.25 -3.00 42.18
CA ALA A 73 3.40 -3.03 43.08
C ALA A 73 3.33 -1.91 44.14
N THR A 74 2.85 -0.72 43.77
CA THR A 74 2.64 0.38 44.72
C THR A 74 1.53 0.07 45.72
N LEU A 75 0.44 -0.58 45.29
CA LEU A 75 -0.67 -0.96 46.18
C LEU A 75 -0.24 -2.04 47.20
N VAL A 76 0.57 -3.02 46.80
CA VAL A 76 1.04 -4.09 47.70
C VAL A 76 2.04 -3.59 48.75
N LYS A 77 2.80 -2.53 48.44
CA LYS A 77 3.77 -1.91 49.36
C LYS A 77 3.17 -0.82 50.25
N LEU A 78 1.91 -0.47 50.05
CA LEU A 78 1.22 0.44 50.95
C LEU A 78 0.91 -0.32 52.25
N PRO A 79 1.38 0.18 53.41
CA PRO A 79 1.17 -0.48 54.70
C PRO A 79 -0.31 -0.56 55.10
#